data_AF-A0A850MS26-F1
#
_entry.id   AF-A0A850MS26-F1
#
_cell.length_a   1.000
_cell.length_b   1.000
_cell.length_c   1.000
_cell.angle_alpha   90.00
_cell.angle_beta   90.00
_cell.angle_gamma   90.00
#
_symmetry.space_group_name_H-M   'P 1'
#
loop_
_entity.id
_entity.type
_entity.pdbx_description
1 polymer ?
#
loop_
_entity_poly.entity_id
_entity_poly.type
_entity_poly.pdbx_seq_one_letter_code
_entity_poly.pdbx_strand_id
1 'polypeptide(L)' 'MLQVNEIWTEKFRPMTLQNLIGMEDKEAQLKGYVEKRTLPHLLLVGPPGTE' A
#
# COMPACT_ATOMS: atom_id res chain seq x y z
N MET A 1 4.85 -20.42 25.94
CA MET A 1 5.42 -19.42 25.00
C MET A 1 4.68 -19.59 23.69
N LEU A 2 3.95 -18.57 23.22
CA LEU A 2 3.28 -18.63 21.93
C LEU A 2 4.34 -18.61 20.84
N GLN A 3 4.46 -19.72 20.10
CA GLN A 3 5.24 -19.76 18.88
C GLN A 3 4.50 -18.93 17.84
N VAL A 4 4.92 -17.69 17.62
CA VAL A 4 4.46 -16.89 16.48
C VAL A 4 5.08 -17.55 15.26
N ASN A 5 4.28 -18.34 14.53
CA ASN A 5 4.63 -18.67 13.15
C ASN A 5 4.71 -17.33 12.39
N GLU A 6 5.91 -16.92 11.97
CA GLU A 6 6.09 -15.70 11.19
C GLU A 6 5.42 -15.87 9.82
N ILE A 7 4.36 -15.09 9.57
CA ILE A 7 3.75 -15.00 8.25
C ILE A 7 4.59 -14.00 7.44
N TRP A 8 5.34 -14.49 6.46
CA TRP A 8 6.31 -13.68 5.71
C TRP A 8 5.63 -12.51 4.97
N THR A 9 4.42 -12.71 4.46
CA THR A 9 3.65 -11.66 3.79
C THR A 9 3.32 -10.49 4.71
N GLU A 10 3.11 -10.74 6.01
CA GLU A 10 2.88 -9.67 6.99
C GLU A 10 4.20 -9.06 7.48
N LYS A 11 5.24 -9.88 7.65
CA LYS A 11 6.57 -9.43 8.08
C LYS A 11 7.17 -8.40 7.10
N PHE A 12 6.91 -8.56 5.81
CA PHE A 12 7.43 -7.69 4.76
C PHE A 12 6.34 -6.84 4.08
N ARG A 13 5.16 -6.71 4.68
CA ARG A 13 4.10 -5.85 4.15
C ARG A 13 4.60 -4.38 4.10
N PRO A 14 4.52 -3.69 2.95
CA PRO A 14 4.88 -2.29 2.85
C PRO A 14 4.08 -1.44 3.84
N MET A 15 4.77 -0.62 4.64
CA MET A 15 4.16 0.25 5.65
C MET A 15 3.96 1.70 5.18
N THR A 16 4.56 2.05 4.05
CA THR A 16 4.51 3.39 3.46
C THR A 16 4.26 3.29 1.97
N LEU A 17 3.69 4.34 1.38
CA LEU A 17 3.43 4.41 -0.06
C LEU A 17 4.74 4.28 -0.87
N GLN A 18 5.84 4.83 -0.35
CA GLN A 18 7.18 4.78 -0.94
C GLN A 18 7.78 3.38 -1.02
N ASN A 19 7.28 2.44 -0.21
CA ASN A 19 7.75 1.07 -0.18
C ASN A 19 6.93 0.16 -1.11
N LEU A 20 5.90 0.69 -1.79
CA LEU A 20 5.18 -0.04 -2.83
C LEU A 20 6.06 -0.12 -4.08
N ILE A 21 6.08 -1.28 -4.72
CA ILE A 21 6.92 -1.54 -5.90
C ILE A 21 6.00 -1.74 -7.11
N GLY A 22 6.30 -1.06 -8.23
CA GLY A 22 5.56 -1.21 -9.49
C GLY A 22 4.24 -0.43 -9.56
N MET A 23 4.07 0.58 -8.69
CA MET A 23 2.89 1.46 -8.64
C MET A 23 3.26 2.95 -8.56
N GLU A 24 4.40 3.34 -9.15
CA GLU A 24 5.01 4.66 -8.98
C GLU A 24 4.07 5.81 -9.35
N ASP A 25 3.31 5.67 -10.44
CA ASP A 25 2.34 6.68 -10.89
C ASP A 25 1.19 6.87 -9.88
N LYS A 26 0.66 5.76 -9.37
CA LYS A 26 -0.43 5.76 -8.37
C LYS A 26 0.06 6.31 -7.03
N GLU A 27 1.29 5.97 -6.65
CA GLU A 27 1.94 6.50 -5.45
C GLU A 27 2.03 8.03 -5.51
N ALA A 28 2.50 8.58 -6.64
CA ALA A 28 2.61 10.01 -6.85
C ALA A 28 1.24 10.71 -6.79
N GLN A 29 0.21 10.11 -7.40
CA GLN A 29 -1.14 10.63 -7.36
C GLN A 29 -1.73 10.65 -5.94
N LEU A 30 -1.62 9.53 -5.21
CA LEU A 30 -2.10 9.41 -3.83
C LEU A 30 -1.38 10.38 -2.89
N LYS A 31 -0.06 10.51 -3.01
CA LYS A 31 0.71 11.53 -2.27
C LYS A 31 0.18 12.93 -2.53
N GLY A 32 -0.06 13.28 -3.79
CA GLY A 32 -0.61 14.59 -4.15
C GLY A 32 -1.97 14.87 -3.50
N TYR A 33 -2.85 13.87 -3.39
CA TYR A 33 -4.12 14.01 -2.69
C TYR A 33 -3.97 14.19 -1.19
N VAL A 34 -3.04 13.46 -0.56
CA VAL A 34 -2.75 13.56 0.87
C VAL A 34 -2.17 14.93 1.21
N GLU A 35 -1.18 15.39 0.46
CA GLU A 35 -0.53 16.70 0.65
C GLU A 35 -1.52 17.86 0.53
N LYS A 36 -2.42 17.78 -0.46
CA LYS A 36 -3.46 18.79 -0.69
C LYS A 36 -4.66 18.66 0.25
N ARG A 37 -4.75 17.56 1.01
CA ARG A 37 -5.92 17.19 1.83
C ARG A 37 -7.22 17.12 1.02
N THR A 38 -7.13 16.62 -0.21
CA THR A 38 -8.26 16.51 -1.16
C THR A 38 -8.50 15.06 -1.55
N LEU A 39 -8.43 14.13 -0.59
CA LEU A 39 -8.62 12.70 -0.86
C LEU A 39 -10.07 12.44 -1.32
N PRO A 40 -10.29 11.96 -2.56
CA PRO A 40 -11.62 11.64 -3.05
C PRO A 40 -12.07 10.26 -2.55
N HIS A 41 -13.29 9.85 -2.90
CA HIS A 41 -13.66 8.44 -2.85
C HIS A 41 -12.82 7.64 -3.86
N LEU A 42 -12.20 6.56 -3.41
CA LEU A 42 -11.33 5.72 -4.21
C LEU A 42 -12.01 4.36 -4.49
N LEU A 43 -11.85 3.88 -5.71
CA LEU A 43 -12.13 2.50 -6.08
C LEU A 43 -10.82 1.89 -6.57
N LEU A 44 -10.28 0.92 -5.81
CA LEU A 44 -9.04 0.21 -6.15
C LEU A 44 -9.43 -1.13 -6.79
N VAL A 45 -8.90 -1.43 -7.98
CA VAL A 45 -9.32 -2.60 -8.78
C VAL A 45 -8.12 -3.27 -9.42
N GLY A 46 -7.98 -4.58 -9.21
CA GLY A 46 -6.92 -5.37 -9.81
C GLY A 46 -6.77 -6.77 -9.22
N PRO A 47 -5.76 -7.52 -9.69
CA PRO A 47 -5.49 -8.89 -9.25
C PRO A 47 -5.15 -9.00 -7.74
N PRO A 48 -5.33 -10.18 -7.14
CA PRO A 48 -4.98 -10.40 -5.74
C PRO A 48 -3.49 -10.16 -5.50
N GLY A 49 -3.17 -9.39 -4.46
CA GLY A 49 -1.78 -9.12 -4.04
C GLY A 49 -1.04 -8.06 -4.85
N THR A 50 -1.75 -7.25 -5.65
CA THR A 50 -1.12 -6.22 -6.51
C THR A 50 -1.69 -4.81 -6.38
N GLU A 51 -2.92 -4.66 -5.89
CA GLU A 51 -3.53 -3.35 -5.60
C GLU A 51 -3.52 -3.02 -4.12
#